data_AF-A0A9W8Z6C4-F1
#
_entry.id   AF-A0A9W8Z6C4-F1
#
_cell.length_a   1.000
_cell.length_b   1.000
_cell.length_c   1.000
_cell.angle_alpha   90.00
_cell.angle_beta   90.00
_cell.angle_gamma   90.00
#
_symmetry.space_group_name_H-M   'P 1'
#
loop_
_entity.id
_entity.type
_entity.pdbx_description
1 polymer ?
#
loop_
_entity_poly.entity_id
_entity_poly.type
_entity_poly.pdbx_seq_one_letter_code
_entity_poly.pdbx_strand_id
1 'polypeptide(L)'
;MSGNAGSGDPDMVLIGELMEEISRRPPAIAARKLLVEHYISIAWVEAALDNTKELRTLAPGDFDVARFLSLLEKKPELPAPETVTLPPAPKYFKGQTTDDGLVWDIKSGRYKKKAVITNEKKRKEYDLVGPRIDDLDAARQELTTGYQNLRIRAGLILTDLLHLQALQKKANMTPSSNTAKIQRIVNGQANASAQLNTPRTTARYMRDSPNDALSIVIADLEDAIKWHKKSAGHATEDDTDKLRDSIVKRKVALEVALPDGLKIHCEVALMHMEHEQLGRNYVNTETMYGDEVKDIPRSNFYVTEDNYAWDMEELVAAIEAGSGVLRNPLSKQMFTPKDVKGIFVHPLAKSLAALAVEQKEMSKGVRPETITRMEKLSVILLEDQNENALPSRHAVDEFLAYIATLPDLEQKAIDGLKCPARDSHTGQAYDSSIGEAVRDAKGNRVCFHKTGDFIGQAAAHLRQQKGVAPDAASCSIM
;
A
#
# COMPACT_ATOMS: atom_id res chain seq x y z
N MET A 1 11.13 34.54 -27.20
CA MET A 1 11.85 33.52 -26.42
C MET A 1 10.82 32.58 -25.86
N SER A 2 10.69 31.41 -26.48
CA SER A 2 9.64 30.42 -26.18
C SER A 2 10.05 29.58 -24.98
N GLY A 3 9.28 29.65 -23.90
CA GLY A 3 9.45 28.79 -22.72
C GLY A 3 8.77 27.45 -22.97
N ASN A 4 9.57 26.40 -23.16
CA ASN A 4 9.13 25.02 -22.93
C ASN A 4 8.80 24.89 -21.44
N ALA A 5 7.55 24.59 -21.10
CA ALA A 5 7.22 24.05 -19.79
C ALA A 5 7.89 22.67 -19.72
N GLY A 6 9.02 22.59 -19.01
CA GLY A 6 9.72 21.33 -18.77
C GLY A 6 8.80 20.35 -18.07
N SER A 7 8.91 19.07 -18.45
CA SER A 7 8.36 17.97 -17.66
C SER A 7 8.73 18.20 -16.20
N GLY A 8 7.77 18.15 -15.27
CA GLY A 8 8.03 18.26 -13.84
C GLY A 8 8.85 17.10 -13.25
N ASP A 9 9.34 16.19 -14.12
CA ASP A 9 10.18 15.07 -13.75
C ASP A 9 11.64 15.50 -13.49
N PRO A 10 12.31 14.93 -12.47
CA PRO A 10 13.71 15.21 -12.20
C PRO A 10 14.62 14.74 -13.35
N ASP A 11 15.43 15.66 -13.88
CA ASP A 11 16.57 15.27 -14.72
C ASP A 11 17.65 14.57 -13.87
N MET A 12 17.55 13.25 -13.80
CA MET A 12 18.46 12.41 -13.01
C MET A 12 19.89 12.41 -13.56
N VAL A 13 20.08 12.71 -14.85
CA VAL A 13 21.42 12.81 -15.46
C VAL A 13 22.10 14.06 -14.95
N LEU A 14 21.41 15.21 -15.01
CA LEU A 14 21.92 16.48 -14.47
C LEU A 14 22.23 16.37 -12.96
N ILE A 15 21.33 15.76 -12.17
CA ILE A 15 21.56 15.55 -10.74
C ILE A 15 22.82 14.70 -10.52
N GLY A 16 23.00 13.62 -11.28
CA GLY A 16 24.17 12.74 -11.20
C GLY A 16 25.47 13.48 -11.51
N GLU A 17 25.51 14.25 -12.58
CA GLU A 17 26.68 15.04 -12.99
C GLU A 17 27.06 16.11 -11.96
N LEU A 18 26.06 16.82 -11.41
CA LEU A 18 26.30 17.84 -10.38
C LEU A 18 26.81 17.22 -9.09
N MET A 19 26.24 16.10 -8.66
CA MET A 19 26.70 15.36 -7.47
C MET A 19 28.12 14.81 -7.64
N GLU A 20 28.45 14.33 -8.84
CA GLU A 20 29.82 13.88 -9.15
C GLU A 20 30.82 15.04 -9.12
N GLU A 21 30.50 16.20 -9.70
CA GLU A 21 31.37 17.38 -9.64
C GLU A 21 31.55 17.88 -8.20
N ILE A 22 30.49 17.84 -7.38
CA ILE A 22 30.57 18.16 -5.94
C ILE A 22 31.52 17.21 -5.22
N SER A 23 31.45 15.92 -5.52
CA SER A 23 32.33 14.91 -4.93
C SER A 23 33.78 15.06 -5.40
N ARG A 24 34.00 15.40 -6.67
CA ARG A 24 35.35 15.54 -7.25
C ARG A 24 36.05 16.81 -6.77
N ARG A 25 35.31 17.91 -6.52
CA ARG A 25 35.89 19.22 -6.20
C ARG A 25 35.19 19.96 -5.05
N PRO A 26 35.22 19.45 -3.80
CA PRO A 26 34.65 20.17 -2.66
C PRO A 26 35.28 21.56 -2.46
N PRO A 27 34.49 22.62 -2.20
CA PRO A 27 33.06 22.61 -1.88
C PRO A 27 32.10 22.72 -3.09
N ALA A 28 32.60 22.89 -4.32
CA ALA A 28 31.83 23.00 -5.58
C ALA A 28 30.59 23.91 -5.50
N ILE A 29 30.76 25.14 -5.04
CA ILE A 29 29.66 26.08 -4.76
C ILE A 29 28.73 26.28 -5.98
N ALA A 30 29.28 26.46 -7.18
CA ALA A 30 28.48 26.65 -8.39
C ALA A 30 27.60 25.44 -8.73
N ALA A 31 28.13 24.22 -8.61
CA ALA A 31 27.38 22.99 -8.87
C ALA A 31 26.24 22.79 -7.85
N ARG A 32 26.51 23.09 -6.57
CA ARG A 32 25.48 23.06 -5.51
C ARG A 32 24.38 24.09 -5.75
N LYS A 33 24.69 25.28 -6.26
CA LYS A 33 23.68 26.31 -6.58
C LYS A 33 22.77 25.84 -7.71
N LEU A 34 23.34 25.30 -8.79
CA LEU A 34 22.56 24.71 -9.89
C LEU A 34 21.68 23.54 -9.42
N LEU A 35 22.19 22.71 -8.51
CA LEU A 35 21.44 21.60 -7.94
C LEU A 35 20.23 22.08 -7.14
N VAL A 36 20.38 23.14 -6.33
CA VAL A 36 19.28 23.78 -5.60
C VAL A 36 18.24 24.37 -6.55
N GLU A 37 18.67 25.08 -7.60
CA GLU A 37 17.74 25.64 -8.62
C GLU A 37 16.92 24.55 -9.30
N HIS A 38 17.55 23.42 -9.63
CA HIS A 38 16.88 22.26 -10.20
C HIS A 38 15.87 21.65 -9.22
N TYR A 39 16.23 21.46 -7.95
CA TYR A 39 15.27 20.97 -6.95
C TYR A 39 14.08 21.92 -6.73
N ILE A 40 14.32 23.23 -6.78
CA ILE A 40 13.23 24.23 -6.72
C ILE A 40 12.30 24.09 -7.93
N SER A 41 12.83 23.91 -9.14
CA SER A 41 12.03 23.87 -10.37
C SER A 41 11.10 22.65 -10.46
N ILE A 42 11.50 21.52 -9.85
CA ILE A 42 10.71 20.28 -9.77
C ILE A 42 9.93 20.13 -8.45
N ALA A 43 9.83 21.19 -7.65
CA ALA A 43 9.14 21.21 -6.36
C ALA A 43 9.65 20.19 -5.30
N TRP A 44 10.93 19.82 -5.35
CA TRP A 44 11.60 19.01 -4.32
C TRP A 44 12.12 19.91 -3.17
N VAL A 45 11.19 20.51 -2.44
CA VAL A 45 11.44 21.59 -1.47
C VAL A 45 12.40 21.18 -0.35
N GLU A 46 12.29 19.96 0.18
CA GLU A 46 13.13 19.47 1.28
C GLU A 46 14.60 19.34 0.85
N ALA A 47 14.86 18.69 -0.29
CA ALA A 47 16.20 18.52 -0.83
C ALA A 47 16.84 19.86 -1.20
N ALA A 48 16.06 20.79 -1.75
CA ALA A 48 16.50 22.16 -2.02
C ALA A 48 16.88 22.88 -0.72
N LEU A 49 16.07 22.76 0.34
CA LEU A 49 16.29 23.43 1.62
C LEU A 49 17.56 22.93 2.32
N ASP A 50 17.79 21.63 2.34
CA ASP A 50 18.98 21.05 2.98
C ASP A 50 20.27 21.45 2.25
N ASN A 51 20.29 21.39 0.91
CA ASN A 51 21.42 21.85 0.12
C ASN A 51 21.65 23.36 0.25
N THR A 52 20.58 24.16 0.38
CA THR A 52 20.69 25.60 0.61
C THR A 52 21.27 25.93 1.99
N LYS A 53 20.91 25.18 3.03
CA LYS A 53 21.50 25.32 4.38
C LYS A 53 22.99 24.99 4.37
N GLU A 54 23.40 23.95 3.64
CA GLU A 54 24.81 23.61 3.48
C GLU A 54 25.56 24.69 2.67
N LEU A 55 24.95 25.22 1.59
CA LEU A 55 25.51 26.35 0.86
C LEU A 55 25.68 27.59 1.74
N ARG A 56 24.79 27.84 2.69
CA ARG A 56 24.90 28.96 3.64
C ARG A 56 26.10 28.81 4.56
N THR A 57 26.47 27.59 4.95
CA THR A 57 27.67 27.38 5.78
C THR A 57 28.95 27.53 4.95
N LEU A 58 28.92 27.09 3.69
CA LEU A 58 30.06 27.14 2.77
C LEU A 58 30.30 28.53 2.16
N ALA A 59 29.23 29.31 1.93
CA ALA A 59 29.25 30.61 1.26
C ALA A 59 28.24 31.60 1.89
N PRO A 60 28.45 32.05 3.15
CA PRO A 60 27.47 32.83 3.91
C PRO A 60 27.14 34.22 3.33
N GLY A 61 27.99 34.75 2.44
CA GLY A 61 27.80 36.05 1.78
C GLY A 61 27.23 35.97 0.37
N ASP A 62 26.87 34.77 -0.10
CA ASP A 62 26.37 34.57 -1.46
C ASP A 62 24.90 35.03 -1.58
N PHE A 63 24.64 35.95 -2.51
CA PHE A 63 23.31 36.56 -2.72
C PHE A 63 22.25 35.54 -3.12
N ASP A 64 22.60 34.55 -3.96
CA ASP A 64 21.63 33.57 -4.45
C ASP A 64 21.22 32.61 -3.33
N VAL A 65 22.12 32.29 -2.40
CA VAL A 65 21.80 31.46 -1.23
C VAL A 65 20.77 32.14 -0.33
N ALA A 66 20.90 33.45 -0.11
CA ALA A 66 19.88 34.22 0.62
C ALA A 66 18.53 34.24 -0.11
N ARG A 67 18.56 34.35 -1.44
CA ARG A 67 17.35 34.29 -2.29
C ARG A 67 16.67 32.93 -2.22
N PHE A 68 17.42 31.83 -2.29
CA PHE A 68 16.87 30.46 -2.18
C PHE A 68 16.20 30.23 -0.82
N LEU A 69 16.83 30.66 0.28
CA LEU A 69 16.22 30.56 1.62
C LEU A 69 14.91 31.35 1.70
N SER A 70 14.89 32.58 1.19
CA SER A 70 13.66 33.39 1.19
C SER A 70 12.53 32.77 0.36
N LEU A 71 12.86 32.05 -0.71
CA LEU A 71 11.89 31.33 -1.53
C LEU A 71 11.37 30.08 -0.81
N LEU A 72 12.26 29.30 -0.21
CA LEU A 72 11.95 28.01 0.41
C LEU A 72 11.30 28.14 1.80
N GLU A 73 11.57 29.22 2.53
CA GLU A 73 10.97 29.47 3.86
C GLU A 73 9.60 30.16 3.79
N LYS A 74 9.16 30.60 2.61
CA LYS A 74 7.84 31.21 2.44
C LYS A 74 6.77 30.12 2.58
N LYS A 75 6.12 30.08 3.75
CA LYS A 75 4.99 29.18 4.00
C LYS A 75 3.96 29.29 2.86
N PRO A 76 3.46 28.16 2.32
CA PRO A 76 2.37 28.19 1.34
C PRO A 76 1.19 28.98 1.92
N GLU A 77 0.72 29.99 1.19
CA GLU A 77 -0.45 30.75 1.56
C GLU A 77 -1.66 29.81 1.45
N LEU A 78 -2.30 29.49 2.59
CA LEU A 78 -3.46 28.59 2.62
C LEU A 78 -4.57 29.17 1.74
N PRO A 79 -5.22 28.37 0.87
CA PRO A 79 -6.43 28.81 0.18
C PRO A 79 -7.52 29.15 1.20
N ALA A 80 -8.32 30.17 0.88
CA ALA A 80 -9.38 30.68 1.75
C ALA A 80 -10.38 29.56 2.14
N PRO A 81 -10.91 29.56 3.38
CA PRO A 81 -11.77 28.48 3.86
C PRO A 81 -13.11 28.50 3.11
N GLU A 82 -13.38 27.46 2.32
CA GLU A 82 -14.69 27.19 1.77
C GLU A 82 -15.65 26.75 2.87
N THR A 83 -16.86 27.32 2.85
CA THR A 83 -17.91 27.08 3.83
C THR A 83 -18.58 25.74 3.51
N VAL A 84 -18.20 24.68 4.21
CA VAL A 84 -18.76 23.33 4.01
C VAL A 84 -20.17 23.24 4.62
N THR A 85 -21.17 23.11 3.75
CA THR A 85 -22.52 22.64 4.10
C THR A 85 -22.47 21.14 4.33
N LEU A 86 -22.79 20.68 5.55
CA LEU A 86 -22.83 19.25 5.88
C LEU A 86 -23.93 18.52 5.08
N PRO A 87 -23.68 17.30 4.57
CA PRO A 87 -24.65 16.53 3.81
C PRO A 87 -25.77 15.97 4.71
N PRO A 88 -26.98 15.72 4.16
CA PRO A 88 -28.08 15.09 4.88
C PRO A 88 -27.78 13.62 5.21
N ALA A 89 -28.29 13.16 6.35
CA ALA A 89 -28.08 11.79 6.84
C ALA A 89 -28.48 10.70 5.82
N PRO A 90 -27.74 9.58 5.73
CA PRO A 90 -28.10 8.45 4.88
C PRO A 90 -29.51 7.92 5.19
N LYS A 91 -30.31 7.67 4.15
CA LYS A 91 -31.74 7.31 4.25
C LYS A 91 -32.04 5.93 4.88
N TYR A 92 -31.03 5.17 5.29
CA TYR A 92 -31.20 3.82 5.83
C TYR A 92 -30.37 3.59 7.09
N PHE A 93 -30.73 4.14 8.25
CA PHE A 93 -30.22 3.63 9.52
C PHE A 93 -31.23 3.85 10.67
N LYS A 94 -32.06 2.84 10.94
CA LYS A 94 -32.79 2.70 12.21
C LYS A 94 -32.03 1.73 13.11
N GLY A 95 -30.99 2.22 13.78
CA GLY A 95 -30.55 1.70 15.08
C GLY A 95 -29.86 0.32 15.14
N GLN A 96 -29.31 -0.21 14.04
CA GLN A 96 -28.45 -1.40 14.12
C GLN A 96 -27.00 -0.99 14.44
N THR A 97 -26.44 -1.60 15.48
CA THR A 97 -25.00 -1.62 15.77
C THR A 97 -24.29 -2.44 14.70
N THR A 98 -23.14 -1.96 14.22
CA THR A 98 -22.25 -2.77 13.36
C THR A 98 -21.69 -3.95 14.16
N ASP A 99 -21.20 -4.99 13.47
CA ASP A 99 -20.58 -6.17 14.11
C ASP A 99 -19.39 -5.79 15.02
N ASP A 100 -18.82 -4.59 14.84
CA ASP A 100 -17.71 -4.04 15.62
C ASP A 100 -18.16 -3.23 16.86
N GLY A 101 -19.47 -3.12 17.12
CA GLY A 101 -20.04 -2.44 18.29
C GLY A 101 -19.95 -0.90 18.25
N LEU A 102 -19.84 -0.29 17.07
CA LEU A 102 -19.80 1.17 16.89
C LEU A 102 -21.23 1.76 16.82
N VAL A 103 -21.40 2.96 17.37
CA VAL A 103 -22.70 3.69 17.37
C VAL A 103 -22.53 5.02 16.64
N TRP A 104 -23.43 5.30 15.70
CA TRP A 104 -23.46 6.58 14.96
C TRP A 104 -23.83 7.73 15.90
N ASP A 105 -22.92 8.70 16.05
CA ASP A 105 -23.17 9.91 16.81
C ASP A 105 -23.68 11.02 15.87
N ILE A 106 -24.99 11.27 15.97
CA ILE A 106 -25.75 12.27 15.21
C ILE A 106 -25.15 13.69 15.36
N LYS A 107 -24.46 14.00 16.46
CA LYS A 107 -23.87 15.32 16.68
C LYS A 107 -22.53 15.51 15.98
N SER A 108 -21.80 14.43 15.73
CA SER A 108 -20.50 14.50 15.04
C SER A 108 -20.54 14.02 13.59
N GLY A 109 -21.63 13.37 13.15
CA GLY A 109 -21.69 12.72 11.84
C GLY A 109 -20.62 11.63 11.69
N ARG A 110 -20.30 10.92 12.79
CA ARG A 110 -19.22 9.93 12.87
C ARG A 110 -19.62 8.77 13.77
N TYR A 111 -19.07 7.59 13.51
CA TYR A 111 -19.17 6.44 14.41
C TYR A 111 -18.23 6.60 15.63
N LYS A 112 -18.74 6.37 16.84
CA LYS A 112 -17.94 6.46 18.08
C LYS A 112 -17.94 5.14 18.85
N LYS A 113 -16.76 4.80 19.38
CA LYS A 113 -16.54 3.67 20.32
C LYS A 113 -16.82 4.15 21.75
N LYS A 114 -17.57 3.37 22.53
CA LYS A 114 -18.00 3.74 23.89
C LYS A 114 -16.78 3.79 24.84
N ALA A 115 -16.33 4.98 25.21
CA ALA A 115 -15.09 5.17 25.98
C ALA A 115 -15.25 4.83 27.48
N VAL A 116 -14.29 4.08 28.02
CA VAL A 116 -14.06 3.88 29.47
C VAL A 116 -12.75 4.61 29.82
N ILE A 117 -12.81 5.49 30.81
CA ILE A 117 -11.72 6.40 31.19
C ILE A 117 -11.04 5.87 32.46
N THR A 118 -9.71 5.69 32.44
CA THR A 118 -8.92 5.55 33.68
C THR A 118 -7.53 6.18 33.54
N ASN A 119 -7.16 6.97 34.56
CA ASN A 119 -5.92 7.75 34.73
C ASN A 119 -4.78 6.94 35.38
N GLU A 120 -3.51 7.16 35.01
CA GLU A 120 -2.29 6.89 35.83
C GLU A 120 -1.04 7.50 35.13
N LYS A 121 -0.28 8.45 35.71
CA LYS A 121 0.82 8.43 36.74
C LYS A 121 2.15 7.75 36.32
N LYS A 122 3.21 8.58 36.27
CA LYS A 122 4.63 8.34 35.84
C LYS A 122 5.52 7.61 36.85
N ARG A 123 6.50 6.80 36.38
CA ARG A 123 7.87 6.55 36.94
C ARG A 123 8.70 5.70 35.95
N LYS A 124 9.82 6.23 35.42
CA LYS A 124 11.26 6.13 35.78
C LYS A 124 11.97 4.82 35.40
N GLU A 125 13.06 5.03 34.67
CA GLU A 125 13.86 4.18 33.78
C GLU A 125 15.10 3.61 34.49
N TYR A 126 15.54 2.40 34.14
CA TYR A 126 16.83 1.81 34.56
C TYR A 126 17.44 0.97 33.42
N ASP A 127 18.73 1.21 33.18
CA ASP A 127 19.60 0.55 32.20
C ASP A 127 19.97 -0.89 32.60
N LEU A 128 20.04 -1.79 31.61
CA LEU A 128 20.56 -3.15 31.77
C LEU A 128 21.45 -3.55 30.59
N VAL A 129 22.75 -3.67 30.84
CA VAL A 129 23.72 -4.38 29.99
C VAL A 129 23.77 -5.82 30.48
N GLY A 130 23.34 -6.77 29.64
CA GLY A 130 23.30 -8.20 29.96
C GLY A 130 24.48 -8.98 29.34
N PRO A 131 25.04 -9.99 30.03
CA PRO A 131 26.15 -10.79 29.54
C PRO A 131 25.69 -11.90 28.56
N ARG A 132 26.61 -12.32 27.67
CA ARG A 132 26.42 -13.46 26.74
C ARG A 132 26.41 -14.79 27.51
N ILE A 133 25.44 -15.65 27.18
CA ILE A 133 25.22 -16.97 27.77
C ILE A 133 25.43 -18.02 26.69
N ASP A 134 26.50 -18.80 26.78
CA ASP A 134 26.89 -19.83 25.81
C ASP A 134 26.35 -21.24 26.15
N ASP A 135 25.52 -21.38 27.20
CA ASP A 135 24.87 -22.66 27.56
C ASP A 135 23.37 -22.49 27.78
N LEU A 136 22.59 -22.74 26.72
CA LEU A 136 21.14 -22.55 26.68
C LEU A 136 20.39 -23.57 27.54
N ASP A 137 20.93 -24.78 27.71
CA ASP A 137 20.26 -25.84 28.46
C ASP A 137 20.43 -25.64 29.97
N ALA A 138 21.63 -25.26 30.41
CA ALA A 138 21.86 -24.84 31.79
C ALA A 138 21.00 -23.62 32.16
N ALA A 139 20.94 -22.61 31.28
CA ALA A 139 20.11 -21.43 31.49
C ALA A 139 18.61 -21.76 31.53
N ARG A 140 18.15 -22.70 30.71
CA ARG A 140 16.75 -23.16 30.72
C ARG A 140 16.40 -23.89 32.01
N GLN A 141 17.30 -24.75 32.51
CA GLN A 141 17.10 -25.48 33.75
C GLN A 141 17.14 -24.54 34.97
N GLU A 142 18.07 -23.58 34.98
CA GLU A 142 18.17 -22.54 36.00
C GLU A 142 16.91 -21.65 36.01
N LEU A 143 16.43 -21.23 34.84
CA LEU A 143 15.21 -20.43 34.71
C LEU A 143 13.99 -21.21 35.22
N THR A 144 13.86 -22.49 34.86
CA THR A 144 12.74 -23.34 35.29
C THR A 144 12.74 -23.50 36.80
N THR A 145 13.90 -23.79 37.37
CA THR A 145 14.09 -23.95 38.83
C THR A 145 13.85 -22.63 39.57
N GLY A 146 14.39 -21.53 39.04
CA GLY A 146 14.19 -20.17 39.56
C GLY A 146 12.72 -19.76 39.55
N TYR A 147 11.99 -20.07 38.47
CA TYR A 147 10.57 -19.77 38.36
C TYR A 147 9.73 -20.58 39.35
N GLN A 148 10.02 -21.87 39.53
CA GLN A 148 9.35 -22.69 40.56
C GLN A 148 9.60 -22.15 41.97
N ASN A 149 10.84 -21.80 42.29
CA ASN A 149 11.21 -21.19 43.58
C ASN A 149 10.49 -19.85 43.80
N LEU A 150 10.38 -19.03 42.76
CA LEU A 150 9.65 -17.77 42.80
C LEU A 150 8.16 -18.01 43.10
N ARG A 151 7.53 -19.01 42.47
CA ARG A 151 6.12 -19.36 42.71
C ARG A 151 5.88 -19.79 44.16
N ILE A 152 6.77 -20.61 44.71
CA ILE A 152 6.71 -21.04 46.11
C ILE A 152 6.79 -19.83 47.05
N ARG A 153 7.77 -18.94 46.84
CA ARG A 153 7.91 -17.71 47.66
C ARG A 153 6.71 -16.78 47.51
N ALA A 154 6.20 -16.60 46.30
CA ALA A 154 5.00 -15.82 46.03
C ALA A 154 3.77 -16.41 46.74
N GLY A 155 3.69 -17.74 46.87
CA GLY A 155 2.61 -18.43 47.60
C GLY A 155 2.60 -18.10 49.09
N LEU A 156 3.79 -18.06 49.71
CA LEU A 156 3.94 -17.64 51.10
C LEU A 156 3.50 -16.18 51.28
N ILE A 157 4.01 -15.27 50.43
CA ILE A 157 3.64 -13.84 50.47
C ILE A 157 2.13 -13.65 50.23
N LEU A 158 1.52 -14.41 49.32
CA LEU A 158 0.09 -14.34 49.05
C LEU A 158 -0.72 -14.69 50.31
N THR A 159 -0.28 -15.72 51.03
CA THR A 159 -0.93 -16.16 52.28
C THR A 159 -0.88 -15.04 53.33
N ASP A 160 0.29 -14.42 53.50
CA ASP A 160 0.46 -13.28 54.41
C ASP A 160 -0.40 -12.07 54.00
N LEU A 161 -0.47 -11.78 52.69
CA LEU A 161 -1.30 -10.70 52.17
C LEU A 161 -2.79 -10.93 52.35
N LEU A 162 -3.26 -12.18 52.19
CA LEU A 162 -4.65 -12.53 52.48
C LEU A 162 -4.98 -12.39 53.97
N HIS A 163 -4.03 -12.73 54.85
CA HIS A 163 -4.18 -12.52 56.29
C HIS A 163 -4.23 -11.02 56.63
N LEU A 164 -3.32 -10.22 56.06
CA LEU A 164 -3.32 -8.77 56.21
C LEU A 164 -4.62 -8.14 55.66
N GLN A 165 -5.13 -8.62 54.54
CA GLN A 165 -6.40 -8.16 53.97
C GLN A 165 -7.58 -8.44 54.90
N ALA A 166 -7.60 -9.59 55.58
CA ALA A 166 -8.62 -9.90 56.58
C ALA A 166 -8.54 -8.94 57.79
N LEU A 167 -7.33 -8.59 58.23
CA LEU A 167 -7.11 -7.61 59.31
C LEU A 167 -7.49 -6.18 58.87
N GLN A 168 -7.11 -5.78 57.66
CA GLN A 168 -7.47 -4.47 57.07
C GLN A 168 -8.99 -4.32 56.95
N LYS A 169 -9.69 -5.38 56.54
CA LYS A 169 -11.16 -5.38 56.48
C LYS A 169 -11.79 -5.19 57.86
N LYS A 170 -11.22 -5.79 58.91
CA LYS A 170 -11.65 -5.56 60.30
C LYS A 170 -11.38 -4.13 60.77
N ALA A 171 -10.34 -3.49 60.25
CA ALA A 171 -9.94 -2.12 60.56
C ALA A 171 -10.53 -1.06 59.61
N ASN A 172 -11.45 -1.41 58.69
CA ASN A 172 -12.01 -0.53 57.66
C ASN A 172 -10.95 0.16 56.77
N MET A 173 -9.85 -0.53 56.45
CA MET A 173 -8.81 -0.06 55.54
C MET A 173 -8.95 -0.69 54.15
N THR A 174 -8.60 0.07 53.10
CA THR A 174 -8.61 -0.40 51.72
C THR A 174 -7.54 -1.47 51.48
N PRO A 175 -7.87 -2.62 50.90
CA PRO A 175 -6.89 -3.69 50.64
C PRO A 175 -5.91 -3.32 49.54
N SER A 176 -4.71 -3.91 49.62
CA SER A 176 -3.63 -3.72 48.64
C SER A 176 -4.01 -4.25 47.25
N SER A 177 -3.77 -3.46 46.20
CA SER A 177 -3.98 -3.87 44.80
C SER A 177 -2.97 -4.93 44.32
N ASN A 178 -1.91 -5.19 45.10
CA ASN A 178 -0.85 -6.13 44.73
C ASN A 178 -1.21 -7.60 44.98
N THR A 179 -2.25 -7.89 45.77
CA THR A 179 -2.69 -9.27 46.05
C THR A 179 -3.07 -10.01 44.77
N ALA A 180 -3.79 -9.36 43.85
CA ALA A 180 -4.17 -9.94 42.57
C ALA A 180 -2.97 -10.23 41.65
N LYS A 181 -1.92 -9.40 41.71
CA LYS A 181 -0.68 -9.60 40.93
C LYS A 181 0.10 -10.81 41.45
N ILE A 182 0.24 -10.94 42.77
CA ILE A 182 0.97 -12.06 43.39
C ILE A 182 0.19 -13.36 43.19
N GLN A 183 -1.14 -13.33 43.25
CA GLN A 183 -1.99 -14.50 42.96
C GLN A 183 -1.77 -15.05 41.54
N ARG A 184 -1.59 -14.19 40.54
CA ARG A 184 -1.27 -14.62 39.17
C ARG A 184 0.09 -15.33 39.09
N ILE A 185 1.11 -14.78 39.75
CA ILE A 185 2.45 -15.42 39.82
C ILE A 185 2.33 -16.81 40.45
N VAL A 186 1.61 -16.95 41.57
CA VAL A 186 1.38 -18.24 42.24
C VAL A 186 0.72 -19.26 41.32
N ASN A 187 -0.26 -18.82 40.53
CA ASN A 187 -0.97 -19.66 39.57
C ASN A 187 -0.14 -20.04 38.33
N GLY A 188 1.10 -19.53 38.21
CA GLY A 188 1.91 -19.72 37.01
C GLY A 188 1.36 -18.94 35.81
N GLN A 189 0.41 -18.03 36.06
CA GLN A 189 -0.03 -17.07 35.07
C GLN A 189 1.05 -16.01 35.02
N ALA A 190 1.90 -16.07 34.00
CA ALA A 190 2.84 -15.00 33.71
C ALA A 190 2.05 -13.68 33.80
N ASN A 191 2.57 -12.72 34.58
CA ASN A 191 2.04 -11.38 34.50
C ASN A 191 2.08 -11.03 33.03
N ALA A 192 0.91 -10.93 32.39
CA ALA A 192 0.76 -10.17 31.17
C ALA A 192 1.04 -8.70 31.56
N SER A 193 2.32 -8.39 31.84
CA SER A 193 2.82 -7.13 31.34
C SER A 193 2.46 -7.13 29.87
N ALA A 194 2.01 -5.99 29.36
CA ALA A 194 1.79 -5.79 27.95
C ALA A 194 3.15 -5.83 27.21
N GLN A 195 3.88 -6.93 27.35
CA GLN A 195 5.13 -7.17 26.68
C GLN A 195 4.74 -7.63 25.30
N LEU A 196 4.96 -6.72 24.36
CA LEU A 196 4.78 -6.95 22.94
C LEU A 196 5.47 -8.26 22.56
N ASN A 197 4.77 -9.14 21.84
CA ASN A 197 5.34 -10.39 21.35
C ASN A 197 6.63 -10.11 20.59
N THR A 198 7.59 -11.03 20.61
CA THR A 198 8.76 -10.88 19.73
C THR A 198 8.33 -11.10 18.28
N PRO A 199 8.92 -10.42 17.28
CA PRO A 199 8.61 -10.68 15.87
C PRO A 199 8.73 -12.17 15.50
N ARG A 200 9.69 -12.89 16.08
CA ARG A 200 9.85 -14.34 15.87
C ARG A 200 8.67 -15.16 16.42
N THR A 201 8.08 -14.74 17.53
CA THR A 201 6.90 -15.40 18.11
C THR A 201 5.68 -15.18 17.22
N THR A 202 5.44 -13.94 16.80
CA THR A 202 4.34 -13.59 15.88
C THR A 202 4.49 -14.30 14.53
N ALA A 203 5.70 -14.34 13.98
CA ALA A 203 5.99 -15.09 12.75
C ALA A 203 5.83 -16.62 12.89
N ARG A 204 5.92 -17.18 14.09
CA ARG A 204 5.54 -18.59 14.34
C ARG A 204 4.02 -18.74 14.27
N TYR A 205 3.27 -17.88 14.96
CA TYR A 205 1.80 -17.92 14.92
C TYR A 205 1.25 -17.78 13.49
N MET A 206 1.81 -16.87 12.68
CA MET A 206 1.42 -16.74 11.27
C MET A 206 1.70 -18.00 10.45
N ARG A 207 2.79 -18.72 10.72
CA ARG A 207 3.11 -19.99 10.03
C ARG A 207 2.21 -21.14 10.50
N ASP A 208 1.90 -21.17 11.78
CA ASP A 208 1.04 -22.19 12.38
C ASP A 208 -0.43 -21.99 11.97
N SER A 209 -0.82 -20.78 11.55
CA SER A 209 -2.18 -20.46 11.08
C SER A 209 -2.16 -19.51 9.87
N PRO A 210 -1.77 -20.00 8.67
CA PRO A 210 -1.62 -19.16 7.48
C PRO A 210 -2.89 -18.39 7.07
N ASN A 211 -4.06 -19.00 7.23
CA ASN A 211 -5.35 -18.38 6.90
C ASN A 211 -5.68 -17.17 7.79
N ASP A 212 -5.15 -17.16 9.02
CA ASP A 212 -5.34 -16.09 9.99
C ASP A 212 -4.13 -15.14 10.06
N ALA A 213 -3.13 -15.35 9.20
CA ALA A 213 -1.86 -14.64 9.26
C ALA A 213 -2.02 -13.12 9.21
N LEU A 214 -2.94 -12.60 8.38
CA LEU A 214 -3.26 -11.17 8.30
C LEU A 214 -3.79 -10.62 9.63
N SER A 215 -4.78 -11.28 10.21
CA SER A 215 -5.36 -10.88 11.51
C SER A 215 -4.32 -10.91 12.63
N ILE A 216 -3.44 -11.91 12.63
CA ILE A 216 -2.34 -12.04 13.59
C ILE A 216 -1.37 -10.87 13.49
N VAL A 217 -0.91 -10.52 12.28
CA VAL A 217 0.04 -9.41 12.11
C VAL A 217 -0.61 -8.06 12.38
N ILE A 218 -1.88 -7.86 12.02
CA ILE A 218 -2.61 -6.63 12.36
C ILE A 218 -2.68 -6.44 13.87
N ALA A 219 -3.09 -7.48 14.61
CA ALA A 219 -3.14 -7.43 16.08
C ALA A 219 -1.76 -7.12 16.68
N ASP A 220 -0.69 -7.71 16.13
CA ASP A 220 0.68 -7.46 16.55
C ASP A 220 1.12 -6.00 16.33
N LEU A 221 0.84 -5.43 15.15
CA LEU A 221 1.18 -4.04 14.86
C LEU A 221 0.32 -3.06 15.65
N GLU A 222 -0.97 -3.34 15.87
CA GLU A 222 -1.83 -2.55 16.74
C GLU A 222 -1.30 -2.51 18.19
N ASP A 223 -0.87 -3.66 18.71
CA ASP A 223 -0.31 -3.76 20.05
C ASP A 223 1.04 -3.05 20.14
N ALA A 224 1.84 -3.10 19.07
CA ALA A 224 3.07 -2.31 18.97
C ALA A 224 2.76 -0.81 19.02
N ILE A 225 1.77 -0.34 18.26
CA ILE A 225 1.33 1.06 18.27
C ILE A 225 0.84 1.46 19.66
N LYS A 226 -0.02 0.65 20.29
CA LYS A 226 -0.52 0.91 21.65
C LYS A 226 0.63 0.98 22.66
N TRP A 227 1.63 0.10 22.51
CA TRP A 227 2.81 0.09 23.37
C TRP A 227 3.65 1.37 23.19
N HIS A 228 3.95 1.75 21.95
CA HIS A 228 4.72 2.97 21.65
C HIS A 228 3.98 4.24 22.11
N LYS A 229 2.67 4.34 21.85
CA LYS A 229 1.83 5.48 22.31
C LYS A 229 1.82 5.61 23.84
N LYS A 230 1.81 4.49 24.57
CA LYS A 230 1.91 4.48 26.05
C LYS A 230 3.28 4.93 26.54
N SER A 231 4.34 4.52 25.86
CA SER A 231 5.72 4.88 26.21
C SER A 231 6.05 6.36 25.94
N ALA A 232 5.48 6.95 24.88
CA ALA A 232 5.76 8.32 24.45
C ALA A 232 5.12 9.42 25.33
N GLY A 233 4.14 9.09 26.18
CA GLY A 233 3.65 9.99 27.23
C GLY A 233 2.79 11.19 26.79
N HIS A 234 2.91 11.69 25.55
CA HIS A 234 1.96 12.55 24.80
C HIS A 234 2.47 12.67 23.36
N ALA A 235 1.63 12.40 22.35
CA ALA A 235 2.06 12.39 20.95
C ALA A 235 2.07 13.81 20.35
N THR A 236 3.24 14.27 19.92
CA THR A 236 3.45 15.39 18.99
C THR A 236 3.48 14.86 17.55
N GLU A 237 3.42 15.72 16.53
CA GLU A 237 3.58 15.30 15.12
C GLU A 237 4.91 14.54 14.91
N ASP A 238 6.00 15.01 15.53
CA ASP A 238 7.32 14.36 15.53
C ASP A 238 7.33 12.95 16.15
N ASP A 239 6.29 12.59 16.91
CA ASP A 239 6.11 11.24 17.44
C ASP A 239 5.43 10.30 16.43
N THR A 240 4.72 10.82 15.43
CA THR A 240 4.04 10.01 14.41
C THR A 240 5.05 9.39 13.46
N ASP A 241 6.09 10.13 13.05
CA ASP A 241 7.15 9.61 12.19
C ASP A 241 8.03 8.58 12.93
N LYS A 242 8.37 8.84 14.20
CA LYS A 242 9.07 7.86 15.04
C LYS A 242 8.25 6.59 15.26
N LEU A 243 6.93 6.74 15.41
CA LEU A 243 6.01 5.62 15.48
C LEU A 243 6.00 4.84 14.16
N ARG A 244 5.86 5.53 13.02
CA ARG A 244 5.92 4.93 11.68
C ARG A 244 7.21 4.14 11.49
N ASP A 245 8.36 4.74 11.77
CA ASP A 245 9.68 4.10 11.72
C ASP A 245 9.77 2.84 12.59
N SER A 246 9.20 2.89 13.79
CA SER A 246 9.19 1.75 14.71
C SER A 246 8.35 0.59 14.18
N ILE A 247 7.20 0.89 13.58
CA ILE A 247 6.32 -0.11 12.96
C ILE A 247 6.95 -0.67 11.68
N VAL A 248 7.60 0.15 10.85
CA VAL A 248 8.34 -0.31 9.67
C VAL A 248 9.50 -1.22 10.06
N LYS A 249 10.30 -0.86 11.08
CA LYS A 249 11.36 -1.74 11.61
C LYS A 249 10.80 -3.07 12.11
N ARG A 250 9.65 -3.04 12.78
CA ARG A 250 8.96 -4.25 13.26
C ARG A 250 8.45 -5.12 12.10
N LYS A 251 7.86 -4.51 11.06
CA LYS A 251 7.47 -5.19 9.81
C LYS A 251 8.67 -5.90 9.18
N VAL A 252 9.79 -5.22 8.99
CA VAL A 252 11.02 -5.81 8.42
C VAL A 252 11.51 -6.98 9.27
N ALA A 253 11.50 -6.86 10.60
CA ALA A 253 11.89 -7.95 11.50
C ALA A 253 10.94 -9.16 11.42
N LEU A 254 9.65 -8.96 11.16
CA LEU A 254 8.69 -10.03 10.90
C LEU A 254 8.97 -10.71 9.56
N GLU A 255 9.17 -9.94 8.48
CA GLU A 255 9.42 -10.46 7.14
C GLU A 255 10.67 -11.33 7.07
N VAL A 256 11.74 -10.97 7.78
CA VAL A 256 12.98 -11.79 7.87
C VAL A 256 12.71 -13.17 8.49
N ALA A 257 11.69 -13.29 9.35
CA ALA A 257 11.33 -14.54 10.02
C ALA A 257 10.23 -15.34 9.30
N LEU A 258 9.67 -14.82 8.20
CA LEU A 258 8.55 -15.40 7.45
C LEU A 258 8.97 -15.97 6.09
N PRO A 259 8.31 -17.03 5.61
CA PRO A 259 8.43 -17.49 4.23
C PRO A 259 7.83 -16.44 3.26
N ASP A 260 8.31 -16.43 2.01
CA ASP A 260 7.92 -15.42 1.01
C ASP A 260 6.41 -15.31 0.78
N GLY A 261 5.70 -16.45 0.84
CA GLY A 261 4.24 -16.47 0.66
C GLY A 261 3.46 -15.67 1.72
N LEU A 262 4.01 -15.51 2.93
CA LEU A 262 3.33 -14.82 4.04
C LEU A 262 3.74 -13.35 4.19
N LYS A 263 4.81 -12.91 3.51
CA LYS A 263 5.32 -11.52 3.62
C LYS A 263 4.29 -10.48 3.18
N ILE A 264 3.44 -10.82 2.21
CA ILE A 264 2.40 -9.91 1.71
C ILE A 264 1.43 -9.47 2.81
N HIS A 265 1.16 -10.32 3.82
CA HIS A 265 0.31 -9.95 4.94
C HIS A 265 0.93 -8.83 5.80
N CYS A 266 2.26 -8.78 5.91
CA CYS A 266 2.95 -7.70 6.63
C CYS A 266 2.79 -6.36 5.91
N GLU A 267 2.80 -6.36 4.57
CA GLU A 267 2.57 -5.15 3.77
C GLU A 267 1.14 -4.64 3.92
N VAL A 268 0.15 -5.53 3.81
CA VAL A 268 -1.27 -5.20 3.97
C VAL A 268 -1.56 -4.73 5.40
N ALA A 269 -0.98 -5.35 6.42
CA ALA A 269 -1.13 -4.90 7.79
C ALA A 269 -0.55 -3.50 8.02
N LEU A 270 0.65 -3.23 7.50
CA LEU A 270 1.23 -1.87 7.58
C LEU A 270 0.34 -0.85 6.86
N MET A 271 -0.20 -1.20 5.68
CA MET A 271 -1.14 -0.36 4.94
C MET A 271 -2.37 0.04 5.78
N HIS A 272 -2.99 -0.91 6.50
CA HIS A 272 -4.10 -0.60 7.39
C HIS A 272 -3.67 0.28 8.58
N MET A 273 -2.47 0.07 9.13
CA MET A 273 -1.96 0.92 10.21
C MET A 273 -1.70 2.36 9.74
N GLU A 274 -1.14 2.52 8.53
CA GLU A 274 -0.96 3.85 7.91
C GLU A 274 -2.28 4.59 7.75
N HIS A 275 -3.31 3.87 7.28
CA HIS A 275 -4.63 4.42 7.06
C HIS A 275 -5.30 4.87 8.35
N GLU A 276 -5.40 3.98 9.33
CA GLU A 276 -6.25 4.19 10.50
C GLU A 276 -5.56 4.92 11.66
N GLN A 277 -4.24 4.76 11.78
CA GLN A 277 -3.50 5.19 12.97
C GLN A 277 -2.50 6.31 12.69
N LEU A 278 -2.00 6.42 11.46
CA LEU A 278 -0.93 7.35 11.09
C LEU A 278 -1.37 8.46 10.13
N GLY A 279 -2.60 8.42 9.62
CA GLY A 279 -3.17 9.50 8.81
C GLY A 279 -2.43 9.70 7.48
N ARG A 280 -2.18 8.62 6.73
CA ARG A 280 -1.52 8.68 5.42
C ARG A 280 -2.34 9.51 4.43
N ASN A 281 -1.65 10.35 3.65
CA ASN A 281 -2.23 11.06 2.51
C ASN A 281 -2.19 10.19 1.26
N TYR A 282 -3.34 10.06 0.60
CA TYR A 282 -3.50 9.31 -0.64
C TYR A 282 -3.64 10.26 -1.83
N VAL A 283 -3.47 9.74 -3.05
CA VAL A 283 -3.66 10.55 -4.27
C VAL A 283 -5.12 10.99 -4.41
N ASN A 284 -6.05 10.13 -4.02
CA ASN A 284 -7.47 10.45 -3.96
C ASN A 284 -7.92 10.76 -2.52
N THR A 285 -8.81 11.74 -2.37
CA THR A 285 -9.46 12.09 -1.10
C THR A 285 -10.80 11.40 -0.92
N GLU A 286 -11.42 11.00 -2.03
CA GLU A 286 -12.71 10.33 -2.10
C GLU A 286 -12.62 9.01 -2.88
N THR A 287 -13.56 8.10 -2.64
CA THR A 287 -13.76 6.88 -3.41
C THR A 287 -14.35 7.19 -4.79
N MET A 288 -14.52 6.18 -5.64
CA MET A 288 -15.15 6.37 -6.96
C MET A 288 -16.62 6.77 -6.86
N TYR A 289 -17.28 6.46 -5.74
CA TYR A 289 -18.65 6.87 -5.47
C TYR A 289 -18.79 8.13 -4.60
N GLY A 290 -17.67 8.77 -4.25
CA GLY A 290 -17.64 10.07 -3.56
C GLY A 290 -17.64 9.99 -2.04
N ASP A 291 -17.44 8.80 -1.45
CA ASP A 291 -17.26 8.67 0.00
C ASP A 291 -15.84 9.10 0.40
N GLU A 292 -15.63 9.64 1.60
CA GLU A 292 -14.29 10.05 2.02
C GLU A 292 -13.39 8.82 2.24
N VAL A 293 -12.16 8.84 1.73
CA VAL A 293 -11.24 7.70 1.83
C VAL A 293 -11.00 7.25 3.27
N LYS A 294 -10.94 8.19 4.22
CA LYS A 294 -10.73 7.91 5.65
C LYS A 294 -11.87 7.12 6.31
N ASP A 295 -13.03 7.05 5.66
CA ASP A 295 -14.23 6.38 6.16
C ASP A 295 -14.39 4.97 5.57
N ILE A 296 -13.52 4.55 4.64
CA ILE A 296 -13.52 3.18 4.09
C ILE A 296 -13.24 2.19 5.24
N PRO A 297 -14.09 1.18 5.45
CA PRO A 297 -13.86 0.20 6.50
C PRO A 297 -12.65 -0.67 6.18
N ARG A 298 -11.91 -1.10 7.21
CA ARG A 298 -10.72 -1.96 7.07
C ARG A 298 -10.94 -3.16 6.15
N SER A 299 -12.11 -3.80 6.26
CA SER A 299 -12.48 -4.99 5.46
C SER A 299 -12.57 -4.73 3.96
N ASN A 300 -12.75 -3.47 3.56
CA ASN A 300 -12.90 -3.04 2.18
C ASN A 300 -11.71 -2.20 1.71
N PHE A 301 -10.77 -1.86 2.59
CA PHE A 301 -9.71 -0.92 2.28
C PHE A 301 -8.50 -1.59 1.61
N TYR A 302 -8.03 -1.03 0.50
CA TYR A 302 -6.78 -1.42 -0.13
C TYR A 302 -6.06 -0.21 -0.76
N VAL A 303 -4.74 -0.28 -0.89
CA VAL A 303 -3.91 0.79 -1.48
C VAL A 303 -2.95 0.17 -2.49
N THR A 304 -2.94 0.74 -3.69
CA THR A 304 -2.05 0.34 -4.79
C THR A 304 -0.72 1.11 -4.75
N GLU A 305 0.29 0.64 -5.47
CA GLU A 305 1.64 1.23 -5.48
C GLU A 305 1.67 2.69 -5.97
N ASP A 306 0.72 3.07 -6.81
CA ASP A 306 0.49 4.45 -7.24
C ASP A 306 -0.19 5.33 -6.16
N ASN A 307 -0.32 4.82 -4.93
CA ASN A 307 -0.83 5.50 -3.74
C ASN A 307 -2.31 5.94 -3.84
N TYR A 308 -3.09 5.26 -4.68
CA TYR A 308 -4.55 5.35 -4.65
C TYR A 308 -5.13 4.42 -3.59
N ALA A 309 -6.05 4.96 -2.79
CA ALA A 309 -6.84 4.22 -1.84
C ALA A 309 -8.17 3.78 -2.45
N TRP A 310 -8.53 2.52 -2.23
CA TRP A 310 -9.66 1.86 -2.84
C TRP A 310 -10.61 1.33 -1.79
N ASP A 311 -11.90 1.58 -2.00
CA ASP A 311 -12.91 0.63 -1.56
C ASP A 311 -12.91 -0.54 -2.55
N MET A 312 -12.65 -1.73 -2.02
CA MET A 312 -12.50 -2.94 -2.80
C MET A 312 -13.79 -3.40 -3.46
N GLU A 313 -14.98 -3.07 -2.95
CA GLU A 313 -16.24 -3.36 -3.64
C GLU A 313 -16.35 -2.52 -4.91
N GLU A 314 -16.05 -1.23 -4.80
CA GLU A 314 -16.06 -0.31 -5.93
C GLU A 314 -15.00 -0.71 -6.97
N LEU A 315 -13.78 -1.02 -6.52
CA LEU A 315 -12.69 -1.42 -7.40
C LEU A 315 -13.01 -2.72 -8.15
N VAL A 316 -13.55 -3.71 -7.45
CA VAL A 316 -13.98 -4.97 -8.07
C VAL A 316 -15.07 -4.70 -9.11
N ALA A 317 -16.10 -3.92 -8.77
CA ALA A 317 -17.17 -3.57 -9.70
C ALA A 317 -16.64 -2.82 -10.94
N ALA A 318 -15.68 -1.91 -10.76
CA ALA A 318 -15.07 -1.18 -11.87
C ALA A 318 -14.25 -2.10 -12.79
N ILE A 319 -13.50 -3.06 -12.22
CA ILE A 319 -12.73 -4.05 -12.98
C ILE A 319 -13.68 -4.99 -13.72
N GLU A 320 -14.76 -5.45 -13.09
CA GLU A 320 -15.80 -6.30 -13.70
C GLU A 320 -16.47 -5.58 -14.88
N ALA A 321 -16.85 -4.31 -14.71
CA ALA A 321 -17.38 -3.46 -15.79
C ALA A 321 -16.36 -3.26 -16.92
N GLY A 322 -15.06 -3.23 -16.58
CA GLY A 322 -13.94 -3.23 -17.51
C GLY A 322 -13.61 -4.60 -18.12
N SER A 323 -14.49 -5.60 -17.97
CA SER A 323 -14.30 -6.97 -18.46
C SER A 323 -13.08 -7.68 -17.86
N GLY A 324 -12.69 -7.36 -16.63
CA GLY A 324 -11.57 -8.02 -15.94
C GLY A 324 -10.19 -7.44 -16.24
N VAL A 325 -10.10 -6.30 -16.95
CA VAL A 325 -8.82 -5.62 -17.16
C VAL A 325 -8.35 -5.01 -15.84
N LEU A 326 -7.22 -5.49 -15.34
CA LEU A 326 -6.60 -5.04 -14.08
C LEU A 326 -5.91 -3.69 -14.27
N ARG A 327 -6.72 -2.64 -14.33
CA ARG A 327 -6.30 -1.26 -14.52
C ARG A 327 -6.91 -0.36 -13.46
N ASN A 328 -6.14 0.61 -13.00
CA ASN A 328 -6.63 1.68 -12.15
C ASN A 328 -7.75 2.45 -12.89
N PRO A 329 -9.00 2.43 -12.39
CA PRO A 329 -10.13 3.07 -13.03
C PRO A 329 -10.06 4.61 -13.02
N LEU A 330 -9.30 5.21 -12.11
CA LEU A 330 -9.11 6.66 -12.00
C LEU A 330 -7.93 7.14 -12.86
N SER A 331 -6.73 6.57 -12.67
CA SER A 331 -5.53 6.98 -13.40
C SER A 331 -5.44 6.39 -14.82
N LYS A 332 -6.26 5.38 -15.12
CA LYS A 332 -6.22 4.58 -16.36
C LYS A 332 -4.89 3.84 -16.57
N GLN A 333 -4.04 3.73 -15.55
CA GLN A 333 -2.79 2.97 -15.63
C GLN A 333 -3.01 1.50 -15.28
N MET A 334 -2.30 0.60 -15.96
CA MET A 334 -2.29 -0.82 -15.58
C MET A 334 -1.75 -0.99 -14.16
N PHE A 335 -2.39 -1.83 -13.35
CA PHE A 335 -1.85 -2.22 -12.06
C PHE A 335 -0.52 -2.94 -12.22
N THR A 336 0.41 -2.73 -11.29
CA THR A 336 1.68 -3.45 -11.29
C THR A 336 1.45 -4.93 -10.97
N PRO A 337 2.41 -5.84 -11.28
CA PRO A 337 2.29 -7.23 -10.88
C PRO A 337 2.11 -7.43 -9.37
N LYS A 338 2.65 -6.50 -8.57
CA LYS A 338 2.50 -6.51 -7.10
C LYS A 338 1.07 -6.14 -6.70
N ASP A 339 0.53 -5.07 -7.25
CA ASP A 339 -0.85 -4.63 -7.03
C ASP A 339 -1.83 -5.73 -7.42
N VAL A 340 -1.64 -6.34 -8.60
CA VAL A 340 -2.48 -7.44 -9.08
C VAL A 340 -2.49 -8.60 -8.09
N LYS A 341 -1.33 -9.01 -7.58
CA LYS A 341 -1.25 -10.08 -6.57
C LYS A 341 -1.96 -9.67 -5.29
N GLY A 342 -1.78 -8.44 -4.81
CA GLY A 342 -2.42 -7.97 -3.60
C GLY A 342 -3.94 -7.82 -3.72
N ILE A 343 -4.43 -7.34 -4.86
CA ILE A 343 -5.85 -7.31 -5.22
C ILE A 343 -6.43 -8.72 -5.12
N PHE A 344 -5.83 -9.73 -5.77
CA PHE A 344 -6.35 -11.10 -5.72
C PHE A 344 -6.29 -11.76 -4.34
N VAL A 345 -5.39 -11.32 -3.45
CA VAL A 345 -5.35 -11.79 -2.06
C VAL A 345 -6.50 -11.22 -1.24
N HIS A 346 -7.09 -10.09 -1.66
CA HIS A 346 -8.18 -9.46 -0.94
C HIS A 346 -9.45 -10.33 -0.96
N PRO A 347 -10.15 -10.55 0.18
CA PRO A 347 -11.32 -11.43 0.24
C PRO A 347 -12.45 -11.08 -0.72
N LEU A 348 -12.67 -9.79 -0.98
CA LEU A 348 -13.71 -9.30 -1.89
C LEU A 348 -13.36 -9.45 -3.38
N ALA A 349 -12.09 -9.63 -3.72
CA ALA A 349 -11.63 -9.75 -5.10
C ALA A 349 -11.67 -11.19 -5.64
N LYS A 350 -12.26 -12.14 -4.90
CA LYS A 350 -12.35 -13.55 -5.31
C LYS A 350 -13.08 -13.72 -6.65
N SER A 351 -14.07 -12.87 -6.96
CA SER A 351 -14.76 -12.89 -8.26
C SER A 351 -13.82 -12.56 -9.41
N LEU A 352 -12.86 -11.65 -9.19
CA LEU A 352 -11.89 -11.25 -10.21
C LEU A 352 -10.96 -12.40 -10.61
N ALA A 353 -10.67 -13.34 -9.70
CA ALA A 353 -9.85 -14.51 -10.03
C ALA A 353 -10.52 -15.39 -11.10
N ALA A 354 -11.85 -15.53 -11.05
CA ALA A 354 -12.61 -16.25 -12.09
C ALA A 354 -12.52 -15.52 -13.44
N LEU A 355 -12.65 -14.19 -13.45
CA LEU A 355 -12.48 -13.38 -14.67
C LEU A 355 -11.05 -13.47 -15.22
N ALA A 356 -10.03 -13.51 -14.36
CA ALA A 356 -8.64 -13.67 -14.81
C ALA A 356 -8.41 -15.03 -15.48
N VAL A 357 -9.03 -16.09 -14.96
CA VAL A 357 -9.03 -17.41 -15.61
C VAL A 357 -9.77 -17.35 -16.94
N GLU A 358 -10.94 -16.73 -16.99
CA GLU A 358 -11.72 -16.57 -18.22
C GLU A 358 -10.93 -15.81 -19.30
N GLN A 359 -10.30 -14.68 -18.95
CA GLN A 359 -9.43 -13.91 -19.83
C GLN A 359 -8.24 -14.73 -20.34
N LYS A 360 -7.64 -15.55 -19.48
CA LYS A 360 -6.56 -16.48 -19.85
C LYS A 360 -7.03 -17.61 -20.77
N GLU A 361 -8.25 -18.12 -20.60
CA GLU A 361 -8.82 -19.13 -21.50
C GLU A 361 -9.23 -18.50 -22.85
N MET A 362 -9.78 -17.28 -22.83
CA MET A 362 -10.09 -16.53 -24.06
C MET A 362 -8.82 -16.24 -24.87
N SER A 363 -7.71 -15.88 -24.23
CA SER A 363 -6.44 -15.63 -24.94
C SER A 363 -5.85 -16.89 -25.59
N LYS A 364 -6.07 -18.07 -25.00
CA LYS A 364 -5.72 -19.36 -25.64
C LYS A 364 -6.54 -19.61 -26.91
N GLY A 365 -7.78 -19.11 -26.95
CA GLY A 365 -8.70 -19.23 -28.08
C GLY A 365 -8.23 -18.57 -29.37
N VAL A 366 -7.32 -17.59 -29.31
CA VAL A 366 -6.81 -16.88 -30.50
C VAL A 366 -5.65 -17.65 -31.15
N ARG A 367 -5.86 -18.28 -32.30
CA ARG A 367 -4.87 -19.14 -32.98
C ARG A 367 -3.61 -18.36 -33.40
N PRO A 368 -2.43 -19.02 -33.47
CA PRO A 368 -1.20 -18.38 -33.91
C PRO A 368 -1.32 -17.68 -35.28
N GLU A 369 -2.10 -18.25 -36.20
CA GLU A 369 -2.36 -17.64 -37.52
C GLU A 369 -3.08 -16.29 -37.39
N THR A 370 -4.09 -16.19 -36.50
CA THR A 370 -4.78 -14.93 -36.25
C THR A 370 -3.83 -13.89 -35.66
N ILE A 371 -2.96 -14.29 -34.73
CA ILE A 371 -1.95 -13.38 -34.16
C ILE A 371 -0.99 -12.88 -35.25
N THR A 372 -0.54 -13.76 -36.17
CA THR A 372 0.31 -13.35 -37.31
C THR A 372 -0.42 -12.40 -38.27
N ARG A 373 -1.72 -12.58 -38.47
CA ARG A 373 -2.54 -11.63 -39.25
C ARG A 373 -2.73 -10.29 -38.53
N MET A 374 -2.85 -10.28 -37.20
CA MET A 374 -2.86 -9.05 -36.41
C MET A 374 -1.55 -8.28 -36.55
N GLU A 375 -0.40 -8.96 -36.49
CA GLU A 375 0.92 -8.32 -36.70
C GLU A 375 1.03 -7.72 -38.11
N LYS A 376 0.62 -8.47 -39.14
CA LYS A 376 0.59 -7.97 -40.52
C LYS A 376 -0.31 -6.74 -40.65
N LEU A 377 -1.50 -6.77 -40.05
CA LEU A 377 -2.41 -5.63 -40.03
C LEU A 377 -1.74 -4.42 -39.36
N SER A 378 -1.18 -4.59 -38.17
CA SER A 378 -0.50 -3.53 -37.41
C SER A 378 0.58 -2.83 -38.23
N VAL A 379 1.45 -3.60 -38.90
CA VAL A 379 2.51 -3.06 -39.75
C VAL A 379 1.94 -2.20 -40.88
N ILE A 380 0.94 -2.70 -41.61
CA ILE A 380 0.31 -1.94 -42.72
C ILE A 380 -0.31 -0.63 -42.19
N LEU A 381 -1.02 -0.67 -41.07
CA LEU A 381 -1.69 0.50 -40.49
C LEU A 381 -0.71 1.57 -39.97
N LEU A 382 0.49 1.16 -39.56
CA LEU A 382 1.52 2.07 -39.06
C LEU A 382 2.38 2.66 -40.19
N GLU A 383 2.64 1.90 -41.26
CA GLU A 383 3.46 2.31 -42.40
C GLU A 383 2.69 3.16 -43.43
N ASP A 384 1.36 3.09 -43.45
CA ASP A 384 0.53 3.78 -44.44
C ASP A 384 0.47 5.30 -44.20
N GLN A 385 1.35 6.02 -44.91
CA GLN A 385 1.40 7.48 -44.95
C GLN A 385 0.63 8.08 -46.15
N ASN A 386 -0.19 7.30 -46.87
CA ASN A 386 -0.89 7.79 -48.05
C ASN A 386 -2.09 8.67 -47.69
N GLU A 387 -2.33 9.74 -48.46
CA GLU A 387 -3.46 10.67 -48.22
C GLU A 387 -4.83 9.98 -48.22
N ASN A 388 -4.99 8.93 -49.02
CA ASN A 388 -6.26 8.19 -49.13
C ASN A 388 -6.36 6.98 -48.19
N ALA A 389 -5.29 6.64 -47.48
CA ALA A 389 -5.14 5.46 -46.63
C ALA A 389 -5.69 4.16 -47.25
N LEU A 390 -5.55 4.03 -48.57
CA LEU A 390 -6.12 2.91 -49.33
C LEU A 390 -5.54 1.55 -48.88
N PRO A 391 -4.21 1.41 -48.64
CA PRO A 391 -3.65 0.18 -48.07
C PRO A 391 -4.26 -0.19 -46.72
N SER A 392 -4.39 0.78 -45.80
CA SER A 392 -5.00 0.54 -44.48
C SER A 392 -6.44 0.07 -44.58
N ARG A 393 -7.25 0.72 -45.43
CA ARG A 393 -8.65 0.35 -45.66
C ARG A 393 -8.78 -1.08 -46.17
N HIS A 394 -7.98 -1.45 -47.18
CA HIS A 394 -7.96 -2.81 -47.70
C HIS A 394 -7.54 -3.83 -46.65
N ALA A 395 -6.50 -3.53 -45.85
CA ALA A 395 -6.03 -4.43 -44.81
C ALA A 395 -7.08 -4.63 -43.70
N VAL A 396 -7.79 -3.58 -43.29
CA VAL A 396 -8.89 -3.67 -42.32
C VAL A 396 -10.04 -4.52 -42.87
N ASP A 397 -10.44 -4.31 -44.13
CA ASP A 397 -11.49 -5.11 -44.75
C ASP A 397 -11.09 -6.59 -44.93
N GLU A 398 -9.84 -6.86 -45.35
CA GLU A 398 -9.29 -8.22 -45.44
C GLU A 398 -9.30 -8.90 -44.07
N PHE A 399 -8.88 -8.20 -43.01
CA PHE A 399 -8.84 -8.75 -41.67
C PHE A 399 -10.24 -9.02 -41.10
N LEU A 400 -11.21 -8.12 -41.31
CA LEU A 400 -12.59 -8.34 -40.89
C LEU A 400 -13.26 -9.49 -41.66
N ALA A 401 -12.99 -9.61 -42.97
CA ALA A 401 -13.45 -10.74 -43.77
C ALA A 401 -12.85 -12.06 -43.26
N TYR A 402 -11.58 -12.06 -42.88
CA TYR A 402 -10.94 -13.21 -42.24
C TYR A 402 -11.61 -13.55 -40.90
N ILE A 403 -11.84 -12.57 -40.01
CA ILE A 403 -12.51 -12.80 -38.71
C ILE A 403 -13.85 -13.49 -38.89
N ALA A 404 -14.64 -13.09 -39.89
CA ALA A 404 -15.95 -13.68 -40.17
C ALA A 404 -15.88 -15.17 -40.57
N THR A 405 -14.71 -15.69 -40.94
CA THR A 405 -14.51 -17.12 -41.27
C THR A 405 -14.01 -17.95 -40.08
N LEU A 406 -13.71 -17.34 -38.94
CA LEU A 406 -13.17 -18.04 -37.78
C LEU A 406 -14.25 -18.80 -37.01
N PRO A 407 -13.90 -19.81 -36.21
CA PRO A 407 -14.84 -20.44 -35.29
C PRO A 407 -15.43 -19.43 -34.29
N ASP A 408 -16.68 -19.63 -33.86
CA ASP A 408 -17.40 -18.72 -32.94
C ASP A 408 -16.61 -18.39 -31.66
N LEU A 409 -15.89 -19.38 -31.11
CA LEU A 409 -15.07 -19.18 -29.91
C LEU A 409 -13.95 -18.16 -30.13
N GLU A 410 -13.30 -18.20 -31.29
CA GLU A 410 -12.22 -17.27 -31.63
C GLU A 410 -12.77 -15.89 -31.98
N GLN A 411 -13.91 -15.81 -32.67
CA GLN A 411 -14.60 -14.54 -32.91
C GLN A 411 -14.97 -13.87 -31.58
N LYS A 412 -15.58 -14.61 -30.64
CA LYS A 412 -15.89 -14.12 -29.30
C LYS A 412 -14.65 -13.67 -28.53
N ALA A 413 -13.55 -14.41 -28.65
CA ALA A 413 -12.28 -13.99 -28.04
C ALA A 413 -11.80 -12.66 -28.64
N ILE A 414 -11.81 -12.50 -29.97
CA ILE A 414 -11.41 -11.24 -30.63
C ILE A 414 -12.32 -10.07 -30.22
N ASP A 415 -13.62 -10.33 -30.08
CA ASP A 415 -14.60 -9.30 -29.74
C ASP A 415 -14.64 -8.93 -28.25
N GLY A 416 -14.29 -9.86 -27.35
CA GLY A 416 -14.39 -9.68 -25.90
C GLY A 416 -13.05 -9.51 -25.18
N LEU A 417 -11.95 -10.01 -25.74
CA LEU A 417 -10.63 -9.93 -25.12
C LEU A 417 -10.12 -8.49 -25.18
N LYS A 418 -9.85 -7.93 -23.99
CA LYS A 418 -9.16 -6.66 -23.84
C LYS A 418 -7.70 -6.94 -23.49
N CYS A 419 -6.78 -6.37 -24.25
CA CYS A 419 -5.35 -6.54 -24.03
C CYS A 419 -4.76 -5.33 -23.27
N PRO A 420 -3.83 -5.55 -22.34
CA PRO A 420 -3.12 -4.47 -21.68
C PRO A 420 -2.17 -3.79 -22.69
N ALA A 421 -2.56 -2.62 -23.17
CA ALA A 421 -1.81 -1.86 -24.17
C ALA A 421 -1.92 -0.35 -23.88
N ARG A 422 -0.93 0.43 -24.33
CA ARG A 422 -0.90 1.90 -24.18
C ARG A 422 -0.59 2.55 -25.51
N ASP A 423 -1.30 3.62 -25.83
CA ASP A 423 -1.05 4.45 -27.00
C ASP A 423 0.39 4.98 -26.94
N SER A 424 1.22 4.55 -27.89
CA SER A 424 2.66 4.87 -27.93
C SER A 424 2.93 6.37 -28.09
N HIS A 425 1.95 7.16 -28.55
CA HIS A 425 2.08 8.60 -28.70
C HIS A 425 1.60 9.37 -27.47
N THR A 426 0.49 8.96 -26.86
CA THR A 426 -0.14 9.71 -25.75
C THR A 426 0.11 9.11 -24.37
N GLY A 427 0.61 7.87 -24.29
CA GLY A 427 0.74 7.10 -23.06
C GLY A 427 -0.60 6.61 -22.47
N GLN A 428 -1.73 6.96 -23.08
CA GLN A 428 -3.06 6.58 -22.61
C GLN A 428 -3.31 5.08 -22.83
N ALA A 429 -3.89 4.40 -21.85
CA ALA A 429 -4.26 3.00 -22.02
C ALA A 429 -5.37 2.82 -23.07
N TYR A 430 -5.30 1.75 -23.83
CA TYR A 430 -6.39 1.33 -24.72
C TYR A 430 -7.52 0.69 -23.90
N ASP A 431 -8.76 0.94 -24.31
CA ASP A 431 -9.98 0.47 -23.62
C ASP A 431 -10.87 -0.47 -24.46
N SER A 432 -10.51 -0.65 -25.72
CA SER A 432 -11.26 -1.42 -26.71
C SER A 432 -10.80 -2.87 -26.77
N SER A 433 -11.69 -3.75 -27.24
CA SER A 433 -11.29 -5.08 -27.69
C SER A 433 -10.64 -5.03 -29.07
N ILE A 434 -9.99 -6.12 -29.48
CA ILE A 434 -9.38 -6.25 -30.82
C ILE A 434 -10.44 -6.00 -31.91
N GLY A 435 -11.61 -6.65 -31.80
CA GLY A 435 -12.70 -6.50 -32.76
C GLY A 435 -13.28 -5.09 -32.80
N GLU A 436 -13.46 -4.45 -31.63
CA GLU A 436 -13.95 -3.07 -31.53
C GLU A 436 -12.97 -2.09 -32.19
N ALA A 437 -11.67 -2.17 -31.88
CA ALA A 437 -10.67 -1.27 -32.43
C ALA A 437 -10.57 -1.32 -33.96
N VAL A 438 -10.70 -2.51 -34.55
CA VAL A 438 -10.71 -2.68 -36.02
C VAL A 438 -11.99 -2.13 -36.64
N ARG A 439 -13.15 -2.36 -36.01
CA ARG A 439 -14.43 -1.80 -36.48
C ARG A 439 -14.47 -0.28 -36.38
N ASP A 440 -13.89 0.29 -35.33
CA ASP A 440 -13.80 1.75 -35.17
C ASP A 440 -12.86 2.38 -36.21
N ALA A 441 -11.74 1.71 -36.54
CA ALA A 441 -10.88 2.12 -37.66
C ALA A 441 -11.66 2.10 -39.00
N LYS A 442 -12.41 1.02 -39.27
CA LYS A 442 -13.28 0.93 -40.46
C LYS A 442 -14.33 2.04 -40.51
N GLY A 443 -14.90 2.39 -39.36
CA GLY A 443 -15.87 3.48 -39.21
C GLY A 443 -15.27 4.88 -39.26
N ASN A 444 -13.94 5.01 -39.45
CA ASN A 444 -13.19 6.27 -39.34
C ASN A 444 -13.41 6.99 -38.00
N ARG A 445 -13.66 6.25 -36.91
CA ARG A 445 -13.80 6.80 -35.55
C ARG A 445 -12.46 7.02 -34.86
N VAL A 446 -11.47 6.20 -35.23
CA VAL A 446 -10.10 6.24 -34.73
C VAL A 446 -9.15 6.20 -35.93
N CYS A 447 -8.02 6.89 -35.84
CA CYS A 447 -7.03 6.88 -36.91
C CYS A 447 -6.36 5.50 -37.05
N PHE A 448 -5.99 5.13 -38.27
CA PHE A 448 -5.36 3.82 -38.55
C PHE A 448 -4.09 3.60 -37.73
N HIS A 449 -3.24 4.60 -37.57
CA HIS A 449 -2.02 4.50 -36.77
C HIS A 449 -2.29 4.10 -35.32
N LYS A 450 -3.32 4.68 -34.69
CA LYS A 450 -3.70 4.35 -33.31
C LYS A 450 -4.24 2.92 -33.19
N THR A 451 -5.05 2.49 -34.14
CA THR A 451 -5.49 1.09 -34.20
C THR A 451 -4.31 0.15 -34.49
N GLY A 452 -3.40 0.52 -35.39
CA GLY A 452 -2.21 -0.25 -35.73
C GLY A 452 -1.30 -0.47 -34.53
N ASP A 453 -1.06 0.59 -33.74
CA ASP A 453 -0.29 0.54 -32.50
C ASP A 453 -0.93 -0.41 -31.47
N PHE A 454 -2.24 -0.25 -31.20
CA PHE A 454 -2.96 -1.14 -30.31
C PHE A 454 -2.90 -2.62 -30.74
N ILE A 455 -3.20 -2.89 -32.02
CA ILE A 455 -3.26 -4.25 -32.56
C ILE A 455 -1.89 -4.92 -32.50
N GLY A 456 -0.80 -4.16 -32.72
CA GLY A 456 0.57 -4.66 -32.58
C GLY A 456 0.89 -5.09 -31.15
N GLN A 457 0.56 -4.24 -30.17
CA GLN A 457 0.75 -4.56 -28.75
C GLN A 457 -0.12 -5.73 -28.30
N ALA A 458 -1.39 -5.79 -28.74
CA ALA A 458 -2.29 -6.90 -28.46
C ALA A 458 -1.76 -8.23 -29.00
N ALA A 459 -1.21 -8.23 -30.22
CA ALA A 459 -0.61 -9.43 -30.83
C ALA A 459 0.63 -9.90 -30.05
N ALA A 460 1.51 -8.96 -29.66
CA ALA A 460 2.69 -9.26 -28.84
C ALA A 460 2.30 -9.88 -27.48
N HIS A 461 1.30 -9.29 -26.82
CA HIS A 461 0.77 -9.81 -25.56
C HIS A 461 0.20 -11.24 -25.70
N LEU A 462 -0.64 -11.48 -26.72
CA LEU A 462 -1.17 -12.82 -27.02
C LEU A 462 -0.07 -13.86 -27.27
N ARG A 463 1.02 -13.44 -27.93
CA ARG A 463 2.17 -14.29 -28.20
C ARG A 463 2.93 -14.67 -26.92
N GLN A 464 3.13 -13.72 -26.03
CA GLN A 464 3.76 -13.96 -24.73
C GLN A 464 2.93 -14.93 -23.88
N GLN A 465 1.60 -14.79 -23.88
CA GLN A 465 0.71 -15.68 -23.12
C GLN A 465 0.67 -17.13 -23.66
N LYS A 466 0.97 -17.35 -24.95
CA LYS A 466 1.08 -18.69 -25.53
C LYS A 466 2.48 -19.33 -25.39
N GLY A 467 3.51 -18.52 -25.17
CA GLY A 467 4.91 -18.94 -25.14
C GLY A 467 5.38 -19.61 -23.85
N VAL A 468 4.55 -19.63 -22.79
CA VAL A 468 4.84 -20.39 -21.57
C VAL A 468 4.08 -21.72 -21.66
N ALA A 469 4.76 -22.77 -22.16
CA ALA A 469 4.34 -24.12 -21.79
C ALA A 469 4.22 -24.15 -20.26
N PRO A 470 3.12 -24.66 -19.68
CA PRO A 470 2.95 -24.67 -18.24
C PRO A 470 4.13 -25.41 -17.65
N ASP A 471 5.02 -24.69 -16.97
CA ASP A 471 6.10 -25.30 -16.23
C ASP A 471 5.41 -26.04 -15.09
N ALA A 472 5.34 -27.37 -15.20
CA ALA A 472 4.61 -28.25 -14.30
C ALA A 472 5.06 -28.08 -12.83
N ALA A 473 6.20 -27.42 -12.60
CA ALA A 473 6.76 -27.09 -11.30
C ALA A 473 6.18 -25.84 -10.62
N SER A 474 5.38 -24.99 -11.29
CA SER A 474 4.88 -23.73 -10.71
C SER A 474 3.39 -23.73 -10.34
N CYS A 475 2.67 -24.83 -10.61
CA CYS A 475 1.27 -24.99 -10.21
C CYS A 475 1.16 -25.57 -8.79
N SER A 476 1.79 -24.89 -7.82
CA SER A 476 1.56 -25.12 -6.39
C SER A 476 1.03 -23.83 -5.76
N ILE A 477 -0.25 -23.56 -6.01
CA ILE A 477 -1.11 -22.83 -5.08
C ILE A 477 -2.27 -23.78 -4.80
N MET A 478 -2.13 -24.54 -3.73
CA MET A 478 -3.24 -25.01 -2.90
C MET A 478 -3.36 -24.05 -1.72
#